data_AF-A0A7K4IK09-F1
#
_entry.id   AF-A0A7K4IK09-F1
#
_cell.length_a   1.000
_cell.length_b   1.000
_cell.length_c   1.000
_cell.angle_alpha   90.00
_cell.angle_beta   90.00
_cell.angle_gamma   90.00
#
_symmetry.space_group_name_H-M   'P 1'
#
loop_
_entity.id
_entity.type
_entity.pdbx_description
1 polymer ?
#
loop_
_entity_poly.entity_id
_entity_poly.type
_entity_poly.pdbx_seq_one_letter_code
_entity_poly.pdbx_strand_id
1 'polypeptide(L)'
;MNPFRSLMNDGKDETKDRLSLAIKRLEIHKITLKGIRERLERRYEDLQIMATRECGKDRSIAKIYDEECSELRSAIQTVAASELTLTQVTIRLGTLKDIGEIIHHLSSALKIMKEISSSMSKLRPSLEGIVDDFNSTMNTTLVELKGIPTPIDINIETKDGTDIVERAIRYVEEKAMEEEISEPILSRDYEAEKRVTVLATGEAIDEPELLNHSNIDEAIMDYIRNRKGEFSFSEVSTLLNIPMDEVKRSILRLLTEDRKA
;
A
#
# COMPACT_ATOMS: atom_id res chain seq x y z
N MET A 1 13.83 -51.93 -3.99
CA MET A 1 13.15 -50.66 -4.31
C MET A 1 11.77 -50.73 -3.69
N ASN A 2 11.49 -49.96 -2.62
CA ASN A 2 10.28 -50.17 -1.82
C ASN A 2 9.08 -49.40 -2.41
N PRO A 3 8.00 -50.08 -2.86
CA PRO A 3 6.89 -49.43 -3.54
C PRO A 3 6.06 -48.52 -2.63
N PHE A 4 6.12 -48.72 -1.30
CA PHE A 4 5.37 -47.95 -0.31
C PHE A 4 5.88 -46.51 -0.10
N ARG A 5 7.03 -46.12 -0.67
CA ARG A 5 7.54 -44.74 -0.54
C ARG A 5 6.75 -43.72 -1.39
N SER A 6 6.06 -44.17 -2.45
CA SER A 6 5.22 -43.31 -3.30
C SER A 6 3.91 -42.91 -2.59
N LEU A 7 3.29 -43.84 -1.88
CA LEU A 7 1.90 -43.71 -1.42
C LEU A 7 1.69 -42.73 -0.24
N MET A 8 2.76 -42.34 0.46
CA MET A 8 2.70 -41.32 1.53
C MET A 8 3.15 -39.92 1.10
N ASN A 9 3.61 -39.74 -0.15
CA ASN A 9 4.06 -38.45 -0.66
C ASN A 9 3.02 -37.80 -1.61
N ASP A 10 2.44 -38.58 -2.54
CA ASP A 10 1.50 -38.07 -3.56
C ASP A 10 0.35 -37.24 -2.96
N GLY A 11 -0.36 -37.79 -1.97
CA GLY A 11 -1.51 -37.12 -1.37
C GLY A 11 -1.20 -35.86 -0.55
N LYS A 12 0.09 -35.47 -0.39
CA LYS A 12 0.50 -34.27 0.33
C LYS A 12 0.92 -33.15 -0.62
N ASP A 13 1.70 -33.46 -1.65
CA ASP A 13 1.96 -32.50 -2.72
C ASP A 13 0.64 -32.10 -3.41
N GLU A 14 -0.29 -33.06 -3.59
CA GLU A 14 -1.65 -32.76 -4.08
C GLU A 14 -2.37 -31.70 -3.21
N THR A 15 -2.23 -31.73 -1.87
CA THR A 15 -2.86 -30.71 -1.00
C THR A 15 -2.19 -29.34 -1.11
N LYS A 16 -0.86 -29.29 -1.25
CA LYS A 16 -0.11 -28.04 -1.46
C LYS A 16 -0.43 -27.42 -2.81
N ASP A 17 -0.57 -28.24 -3.85
CA ASP A 17 -0.93 -27.83 -5.20
C ASP A 17 -2.39 -27.38 -5.28
N ARG A 18 -3.31 -28.08 -4.61
CA ARG A 18 -4.73 -27.67 -4.51
C ARG A 18 -4.90 -26.37 -3.75
N LEU A 19 -4.14 -26.14 -2.68
CA LEU A 19 -4.11 -24.86 -1.96
C LEU A 19 -3.55 -23.73 -2.85
N SER A 20 -2.45 -23.99 -3.56
CA SER A 20 -1.83 -23.04 -4.49
C SER A 20 -2.74 -22.72 -5.69
N LEU A 21 -3.50 -23.70 -6.18
CA LEU A 21 -4.51 -23.53 -7.22
C LEU A 21 -5.72 -22.73 -6.71
N ALA A 22 -6.16 -22.96 -5.48
CA ALA A 22 -7.24 -22.19 -4.86
C ALA A 22 -6.86 -20.71 -4.71
N ILE A 23 -5.66 -20.41 -4.20
CA ILE A 23 -5.10 -19.05 -4.12
C ILE A 23 -5.10 -18.37 -5.49
N LYS A 24 -4.59 -19.04 -6.54
CA LYS A 24 -4.59 -18.51 -7.92
C LYS A 24 -5.99 -18.21 -8.43
N ARG A 25 -6.98 -19.08 -8.16
CA ARG A 25 -8.38 -18.87 -8.56
C ARG A 25 -9.02 -17.69 -7.82
N LEU A 26 -8.75 -17.53 -6.52
CA LEU A 26 -9.27 -16.41 -5.73
C LEU A 26 -8.74 -15.07 -6.23
N GLU A 27 -7.45 -14.96 -6.58
CA GLU A 27 -6.89 -13.74 -7.17
C GLU A 27 -7.49 -13.43 -8.54
N ILE A 28 -7.77 -14.43 -9.39
CA ILE A 28 -8.50 -14.22 -10.66
C ILE A 28 -9.91 -13.68 -10.40
N HIS A 29 -10.65 -14.23 -9.43
CA HIS A 29 -11.97 -13.73 -9.06
C HIS A 29 -11.93 -12.32 -8.48
N LYS A 30 -10.91 -11.98 -7.68
CA LYS A 30 -10.68 -10.63 -7.16
C LYS A 30 -10.43 -9.60 -8.27
N ILE A 31 -9.58 -9.92 -9.25
CA ILE A 31 -9.37 -9.08 -10.45
C ILE A 31 -10.70 -8.91 -11.23
N THR A 32 -11.48 -9.98 -11.34
CA THR A 32 -12.79 -9.95 -12.01
C THR A 32 -13.79 -9.06 -11.28
N LEU A 33 -13.87 -9.14 -9.94
CA LEU A 33 -14.71 -8.26 -9.13
C LEU A 33 -14.28 -6.80 -9.26
N LYS A 34 -12.98 -6.50 -9.24
CA LYS A 34 -12.46 -5.14 -9.46
C LYS A 34 -12.95 -4.55 -10.78
N GLY A 35 -12.85 -5.31 -11.87
CA GLY A 35 -13.37 -4.90 -13.19
C GLY A 35 -14.91 -4.82 -13.28
N ILE A 36 -15.64 -5.48 -12.39
CA ILE A 36 -17.08 -5.28 -12.20
C ILE A 36 -17.34 -3.98 -11.42
N ARG A 37 -16.60 -3.72 -10.33
CA ARG A 37 -16.73 -2.51 -9.52
C ARG A 37 -16.46 -1.25 -10.34
N GLU A 38 -15.34 -1.21 -11.07
CA GLU A 38 -14.97 -0.11 -11.97
C GLU A 38 -16.03 0.16 -13.06
N ARG A 39 -16.83 -0.85 -13.44
CA ARG A 39 -17.93 -0.71 -14.40
C ARG A 39 -19.22 -0.21 -13.74
N LEU A 40 -19.49 -0.64 -12.50
CA LEU A 40 -20.60 -0.14 -11.70
C LEU A 40 -20.36 1.32 -11.28
N GLU A 41 -19.13 1.68 -10.91
CA GLU A 41 -18.71 3.05 -10.57
C GLU A 41 -18.92 4.03 -11.75
N ARG A 42 -18.54 3.64 -12.98
CA ARG A 42 -18.84 4.44 -14.19
C ARG A 42 -20.33 4.59 -14.47
N ARG A 43 -21.10 3.49 -14.37
CA ARG A 43 -22.58 3.56 -14.50
C ARG A 43 -23.21 4.43 -13.40
N TYR A 44 -22.61 4.38 -12.21
CA TYR A 44 -22.61 5.36 -11.13
C TYR A 44 -22.73 6.82 -11.57
N GLU A 45 -21.58 7.29 -12.06
CA GLU A 45 -21.30 8.65 -12.48
C GLU A 45 -22.23 9.07 -13.63
N ASP A 46 -22.39 8.22 -14.65
CA ASP A 46 -23.30 8.46 -15.77
C ASP A 46 -24.74 8.73 -15.28
N LEU A 47 -25.23 7.92 -14.34
CA LEU A 47 -26.59 8.02 -13.83
C LEU A 47 -26.78 9.26 -12.94
N GLN A 48 -25.79 9.63 -12.11
CA GLN A 48 -25.83 10.90 -11.37
C GLN A 48 -25.93 12.12 -12.29
N ILE A 49 -25.19 12.11 -13.41
CA ILE A 49 -25.25 13.19 -14.40
C ILE A 49 -26.65 13.25 -15.05
N MET A 50 -27.26 12.11 -15.35
CA MET A 50 -28.64 12.05 -15.88
C MET A 50 -29.68 12.52 -14.86
N ALA A 51 -29.60 12.06 -13.61
CA ALA A 51 -30.48 12.49 -12.52
C ALA A 51 -30.45 14.01 -12.32
N THR A 52 -29.24 14.59 -12.32
CA THR A 52 -29.05 16.04 -12.18
C THR A 52 -29.66 16.83 -13.34
N ARG A 53 -29.55 16.33 -14.57
CA ARG A 53 -30.12 16.97 -15.78
C ARG A 53 -31.64 16.94 -15.79
N GLU A 54 -32.26 15.83 -15.36
CA GLU A 54 -33.72 15.67 -15.39
C GLU A 54 -34.40 16.27 -14.15
N CYS A 55 -33.69 16.50 -13.05
CA CYS A 55 -34.20 17.20 -11.87
C CYS A 55 -34.77 18.60 -12.19
N GLY A 56 -34.23 19.27 -13.21
CA GLY A 56 -34.74 20.55 -13.73
C GLY A 56 -35.86 20.46 -14.78
N LYS A 57 -36.28 19.25 -15.19
CA LYS A 57 -37.29 19.03 -16.25
C LYS A 57 -38.48 18.21 -15.76
N ASP A 58 -38.23 16.98 -15.29
CA ASP A 58 -39.24 16.07 -14.77
C ASP A 58 -38.75 15.40 -13.49
N ARG A 59 -39.31 15.86 -12.37
CA ARG A 59 -39.02 15.35 -11.02
C ARG A 59 -39.36 13.86 -10.86
N SER A 60 -40.27 13.32 -11.67
CA SER A 60 -40.66 11.90 -11.64
C SER A 60 -39.54 11.02 -12.20
N ILE A 61 -38.99 11.42 -13.35
CA ILE A 61 -37.85 10.73 -14.00
C ILE A 61 -36.59 10.87 -13.13
N ALA A 62 -36.34 12.06 -12.59
CA ALA A 62 -35.22 12.29 -11.67
C ALA A 62 -35.27 11.38 -10.43
N LYS A 63 -36.47 11.14 -9.87
CA LYS A 63 -36.65 10.23 -8.72
C LYS A 63 -36.33 8.77 -9.05
N ILE A 64 -36.69 8.30 -10.25
CA ILE A 64 -36.35 6.93 -10.70
C ILE A 64 -34.82 6.77 -10.82
N TYR A 65 -34.12 7.78 -11.34
CA TYR A 65 -32.65 7.75 -11.41
C TYR A 65 -31.96 7.84 -10.03
N ASP A 66 -32.56 8.53 -9.06
CA ASP A 66 -32.08 8.55 -7.67
C ASP A 66 -32.25 7.18 -6.98
N GLU A 67 -33.37 6.50 -7.20
CA GLU A 67 -33.62 5.14 -6.70
C GLU A 67 -32.60 4.12 -7.28
N GLU A 68 -32.38 4.11 -8.60
CA GLU A 68 -31.35 3.25 -9.24
C GLU A 68 -29.91 3.67 -8.83
N CYS A 69 -29.63 4.95 -8.57
CA CYS A 69 -28.35 5.39 -7.99
C CYS A 69 -28.11 4.78 -6.60
N SER A 70 -29.15 4.71 -5.75
CA SER A 70 -29.07 4.08 -4.44
C SER A 70 -28.80 2.58 -4.54
N GLU A 71 -29.48 1.89 -5.46
CA GLU A 71 -29.24 0.46 -5.74
C GLU A 71 -27.82 0.20 -6.27
N LEU A 72 -27.35 0.99 -7.24
CA LEU A 72 -25.97 0.93 -7.75
C LEU A 72 -24.94 1.16 -6.66
N ARG A 73 -25.16 2.15 -5.77
CA ARG A 73 -24.28 2.43 -4.63
C ARG A 73 -24.21 1.24 -3.67
N SER A 74 -25.35 0.62 -3.36
CA SER A 74 -25.39 -0.60 -2.54
C SER A 74 -24.61 -1.74 -3.21
N ALA A 75 -24.81 -1.96 -4.51
CA ALA A 75 -24.08 -2.99 -5.27
C ALA A 75 -22.56 -2.74 -5.29
N ILE A 76 -22.10 -1.50 -5.49
CA ILE A 76 -20.68 -1.12 -5.41
C ILE A 76 -20.11 -1.45 -4.02
N GLN A 77 -20.83 -1.12 -2.94
CA GLN A 77 -20.42 -1.42 -1.57
C GLN A 77 -20.33 -2.93 -1.30
N THR A 78 -21.29 -3.73 -1.79
CA THR A 78 -21.24 -5.20 -1.69
C THR A 78 -20.07 -5.80 -2.47
N VAL A 79 -19.76 -5.30 -3.67
CA VAL A 79 -18.61 -5.75 -4.46
C VAL A 79 -17.29 -5.38 -3.77
N ALA A 80 -17.17 -4.17 -3.24
CA ALA A 80 -15.98 -3.74 -2.48
C ALA A 80 -15.75 -4.60 -1.22
N ALA A 81 -16.80 -4.90 -0.46
CA ALA A 81 -16.74 -5.81 0.68
C ALA A 81 -16.31 -7.23 0.27
N SER A 82 -16.78 -7.69 -0.90
CA SER A 82 -16.41 -9.00 -1.46
C SER A 82 -14.93 -9.04 -1.87
N GLU A 83 -14.38 -7.98 -2.48
CA GLU A 83 -12.95 -7.86 -2.80
C GLU A 83 -12.06 -7.87 -1.55
N LEU A 84 -12.49 -7.18 -0.48
CA LEU A 84 -11.80 -7.19 0.81
C LEU A 84 -11.79 -8.60 1.42
N THR A 85 -12.95 -9.27 1.41
CA THR A 85 -13.10 -10.65 1.90
C THR A 85 -12.22 -11.62 1.12
N LEU A 86 -12.19 -11.53 -0.22
CA LEU A 86 -11.29 -12.35 -1.05
C LEU A 86 -9.82 -12.09 -0.71
N THR A 87 -9.43 -10.83 -0.50
CA THR A 87 -8.06 -10.46 -0.13
C THR A 87 -7.67 -11.04 1.23
N GLN A 88 -8.55 -10.94 2.24
CA GLN A 88 -8.36 -11.53 3.57
C GLN A 88 -8.21 -13.07 3.48
N VAL A 89 -9.06 -13.74 2.69
CA VAL A 89 -8.99 -15.19 2.48
C VAL A 89 -7.71 -15.59 1.74
N THR A 90 -7.30 -14.90 0.67
CA THR A 90 -6.03 -15.18 -0.03
C THR A 90 -4.84 -15.09 0.93
N ILE A 91 -4.74 -14.01 1.72
CA ILE A 91 -3.65 -13.80 2.68
C ILE A 91 -3.62 -14.94 3.71
N ARG A 92 -4.78 -15.29 4.29
CA ARG A 92 -4.89 -16.38 5.28
C ARG A 92 -4.53 -17.76 4.70
N LEU A 93 -4.90 -18.04 3.45
CA LEU A 93 -4.50 -19.27 2.75
C LEU A 93 -2.99 -19.29 2.44
N GLY A 94 -2.38 -18.13 2.17
CA GLY A 94 -0.93 -17.97 2.11
C GLY A 94 -0.25 -18.34 3.42
N THR A 95 -0.67 -17.74 4.53
CA THR A 95 -0.14 -18.08 5.87
C THR A 95 -0.33 -19.56 6.20
N LEU A 96 -1.48 -20.16 5.85
CA LEU A 96 -1.72 -21.59 6.07
C LEU A 96 -0.79 -22.49 5.24
N LYS A 97 -0.47 -22.10 3.99
CA LYS A 97 0.52 -22.79 3.16
C LYS A 97 1.89 -22.79 3.84
N ASP A 98 2.30 -21.65 4.38
CA ASP A 98 3.63 -21.47 4.96
C ASP A 98 3.75 -22.17 6.32
N ILE A 99 2.69 -22.14 7.15
CA ILE A 99 2.58 -22.98 8.36
C ILE A 99 2.65 -24.47 8.00
N GLY A 100 1.99 -24.90 6.92
CA GLY A 100 2.07 -26.29 6.43
C GLY A 100 3.47 -26.72 6.04
N GLU A 101 4.26 -25.81 5.45
CA GLU A 101 5.67 -26.03 5.10
C GLU A 101 6.55 -26.11 6.36
N ILE A 102 6.37 -25.20 7.33
CA ILE A 102 7.05 -25.25 8.63
C ILE A 102 6.76 -26.57 9.36
N ILE A 103 5.48 -26.98 9.42
CA ILE A 103 5.06 -28.25 10.03
C ILE A 103 5.72 -29.45 9.32
N HIS A 104 5.89 -29.41 8.00
CA HIS A 104 6.62 -30.44 7.25
C HIS A 104 8.09 -30.53 7.69
N HIS A 105 8.80 -29.40 7.74
CA HIS A 105 10.21 -29.37 8.16
C HIS A 105 10.40 -29.83 9.62
N LEU A 106 9.57 -29.35 10.55
CA LEU A 106 9.58 -29.78 11.95
C LEU A 106 9.28 -31.28 12.10
N SER A 107 8.30 -31.81 11.34
CA SER A 107 8.00 -33.24 11.34
C SER A 107 9.16 -34.09 10.81
N SER A 108 9.90 -33.58 9.82
CA SER A 108 11.10 -34.24 9.28
C SER A 108 12.24 -34.24 10.30
N ALA A 109 12.50 -33.11 10.97
CA ALA A 109 13.50 -33.00 12.03
C ALA A 109 13.20 -33.93 13.22
N LEU A 110 11.95 -33.98 13.69
CA LEU A 110 11.50 -34.94 14.71
C LEU A 110 11.75 -36.40 14.30
N LYS A 111 11.53 -36.75 13.03
CA LYS A 111 11.77 -38.12 12.54
C LYS A 111 13.26 -38.46 12.60
N ILE A 112 14.13 -37.57 12.10
CA ILE A 112 15.59 -37.75 12.17
C ILE A 112 16.04 -37.89 13.62
N MET A 113 15.53 -37.06 14.54
CA MET A 113 15.88 -37.14 15.96
C MET A 113 15.44 -38.46 16.60
N LYS A 114 14.27 -39.01 16.24
CA LYS A 114 13.82 -40.33 16.71
C LYS A 114 14.71 -41.47 16.19
N GLU A 115 15.17 -41.40 14.94
CA GLU A 115 16.12 -42.37 14.37
C GLU A 115 17.47 -42.32 15.12
N ILE A 116 17.98 -41.12 15.43
CA ILE A 116 19.17 -40.92 16.26
C ILE A 116 18.95 -41.44 17.68
N SER A 117 17.82 -41.14 18.33
CA SER A 117 17.48 -41.64 19.68
C SER A 117 17.57 -43.16 19.76
N SER A 118 16.92 -43.85 18.81
CA SER A 118 16.89 -45.33 18.75
C SER A 118 18.27 -45.98 18.51
N SER A 119 19.24 -45.17 18.06
CA SER A 119 20.64 -45.56 17.86
C SER A 119 21.50 -45.21 19.08
N MET A 120 21.21 -44.09 19.75
CA MET A 120 21.99 -43.58 20.88
C MET A 120 21.61 -44.20 22.23
N SER A 121 20.34 -44.57 22.44
CA SER A 121 19.91 -45.29 23.65
C SER A 121 20.64 -46.62 23.84
N LYS A 122 21.06 -47.26 22.74
CA LYS A 122 21.90 -48.48 22.72
C LYS A 122 23.36 -48.24 23.12
N LEU A 123 23.85 -47.00 23.05
CA LEU A 123 25.26 -46.65 23.30
C LEU A 123 25.47 -45.88 24.61
N ARG A 124 24.57 -44.95 24.95
CA ARG A 124 24.66 -44.10 26.13
C ARG A 124 23.28 -43.61 26.60
N PRO A 125 22.65 -44.28 27.59
CA PRO A 125 21.33 -43.91 28.12
C PRO A 125 21.23 -42.48 28.65
N SER A 126 22.33 -41.89 29.14
CA SER A 126 22.33 -40.52 29.70
C SER A 126 22.12 -39.41 28.66
N LEU A 127 21.89 -39.73 27.38
CA LEU A 127 21.51 -38.77 26.33
C LEU A 127 20.02 -38.86 25.97
N GLU A 128 19.30 -39.86 26.48
CA GLU A 128 17.88 -40.11 26.17
C GLU A 128 16.99 -38.93 26.61
N GLY A 129 17.21 -38.40 27.82
CA GLY A 129 16.47 -37.23 28.33
C GLY A 129 16.59 -35.97 27.46
N ILE A 130 17.77 -35.69 26.87
CA ILE A 130 17.95 -34.53 25.97
C ILE A 130 17.11 -34.69 24.69
N VAL A 131 16.99 -35.93 24.20
CA VAL A 131 16.19 -36.23 23.01
C VAL A 131 14.70 -36.20 23.33
N ASP A 132 14.29 -36.63 24.52
CA ASP A 132 12.91 -36.55 24.99
C ASP A 132 12.47 -35.10 25.25
N ASP A 133 13.34 -34.26 25.83
CA ASP A 133 13.12 -32.81 25.98
C ASP A 133 12.96 -32.11 24.62
N PHE A 134 13.82 -32.44 23.65
CA PHE A 134 13.69 -31.96 22.27
C PHE A 134 12.39 -32.42 21.62
N ASN A 135 12.06 -33.71 21.73
CA ASN A 135 10.82 -34.27 21.19
C ASN A 135 9.59 -33.60 21.82
N SER A 136 9.59 -33.41 23.14
CA SER A 136 8.53 -32.72 23.89
C SER A 136 8.35 -31.30 23.35
N THR A 137 9.44 -30.51 23.30
CA THR A 137 9.44 -29.13 22.81
C THR A 137 8.92 -29.02 21.39
N MET A 138 9.40 -29.85 20.45
CA MET A 138 8.93 -29.83 19.06
C MET A 138 7.51 -30.35 18.87
N ASN A 139 7.02 -31.27 19.72
CA ASN A 139 5.61 -31.67 19.67
C ASN A 139 4.71 -30.54 20.19
N THR A 140 5.11 -29.81 21.23
CA THR A 140 4.39 -28.62 21.72
C THR A 140 4.29 -27.54 20.64
N THR A 141 5.39 -27.15 20.00
CA THR A 141 5.35 -26.14 18.93
C THR A 141 4.54 -26.60 17.71
N LEU A 142 4.55 -27.90 17.38
CA LEU A 142 3.67 -28.46 16.36
C LEU A 142 2.18 -28.44 16.74
N VAL A 143 1.84 -28.51 18.02
CA VAL A 143 0.46 -28.35 18.50
C VAL A 143 0.05 -26.88 18.46
N GLU A 144 0.92 -25.96 18.89
CA GLU A 144 0.70 -24.51 18.82
C GLU A 144 0.46 -24.04 17.37
N LEU A 145 1.32 -24.45 16.43
CA LEU A 145 1.17 -24.13 15.00
C LEU A 145 -0.13 -24.64 14.38
N LYS A 146 -0.66 -25.77 14.87
CA LYS A 146 -1.97 -26.30 14.45
C LYS A 146 -3.14 -25.62 15.15
N GLY A 147 -2.90 -25.05 16.32
CA GLY A 147 -3.89 -24.35 17.15
C GLY A 147 -4.12 -22.89 16.77
N ILE A 148 -3.33 -22.33 15.83
CA ILE A 148 -3.46 -20.95 15.35
C ILE A 148 -4.90 -20.71 14.85
N PRO A 149 -5.70 -19.87 15.53
CA PRO A 149 -7.09 -19.65 15.15
C PRO A 149 -7.21 -18.99 13.78
N THR A 150 -8.19 -19.43 13.00
CA THR A 150 -8.50 -18.88 11.67
C THR A 150 -9.87 -18.18 11.59
N PRO A 151 -10.19 -17.22 12.49
CA PRO A 151 -11.39 -16.42 12.33
C PRO A 151 -11.29 -15.56 11.05
N ILE A 152 -12.25 -15.77 10.14
CA ILE A 152 -12.56 -14.83 9.07
C ILE A 152 -13.67 -13.94 9.62
N ASP A 153 -13.29 -12.85 10.25
CA ASP A 153 -14.25 -11.83 10.68
C ASP A 153 -14.45 -10.84 9.53
N ILE A 154 -15.69 -10.69 9.08
CA ILE A 154 -16.10 -9.80 7.98
C ILE A 154 -16.81 -8.59 8.59
N ASN A 155 -16.16 -7.95 9.57
CA ASN A 155 -16.62 -6.66 10.07
C ASN A 155 -15.98 -5.53 9.25
N ILE A 156 -16.81 -4.82 8.50
CA ILE A 156 -16.41 -3.68 7.65
C ILE A 156 -16.19 -2.42 8.51
N GLU A 157 -16.59 -2.42 9.79
CA GLU A 157 -16.29 -1.34 10.72
C GLU A 157 -14.79 -1.27 11.06
N THR A 158 -14.10 -0.39 10.34
CA THR A 158 -12.68 -0.07 10.51
C THR A 158 -12.40 0.59 11.86
N LYS A 159 -12.29 -0.22 12.92
CA LYS A 159 -11.64 0.19 14.18
C LYS A 159 -10.12 0.02 14.16
N ASP A 160 -9.61 -0.89 13.33
CA ASP A 160 -8.18 -1.25 13.27
C ASP A 160 -7.46 -0.68 12.02
N GLY A 161 -8.23 -0.24 11.01
CA GLY A 161 -7.69 0.22 9.73
C GLY A 161 -6.89 1.52 9.79
N THR A 162 -7.21 2.42 10.73
CA THR A 162 -6.49 3.70 10.91
C THR A 162 -5.09 3.49 11.47
N ASP A 163 -4.94 2.56 12.43
CA ASP A 163 -3.65 2.25 13.05
C ASP A 163 -2.70 1.50 12.09
N ILE A 164 -3.23 0.69 11.16
CA ILE A 164 -2.42 0.08 10.09
C ILE A 164 -1.90 1.15 9.12
N VAL A 165 -2.71 2.13 8.75
CA VAL A 165 -2.28 3.25 7.88
C VAL A 165 -1.23 4.11 8.58
N GLU A 166 -1.41 4.43 9.86
CA GLU A 166 -0.41 5.17 10.65
C GLU A 166 0.91 4.39 10.78
N ARG A 167 0.85 3.08 11.07
CA ARG A 167 2.02 2.20 11.10
C ARG A 167 2.73 2.11 9.75
N ALA A 168 2.00 2.10 8.64
CA ALA A 168 2.57 2.08 7.29
C ALA A 168 3.28 3.40 6.94
N ILE A 169 2.69 4.55 7.29
CA ILE A 169 3.32 5.87 7.13
C ILE A 169 4.62 5.92 7.95
N ARG A 170 4.55 5.56 9.24
CA ARG A 170 5.70 5.53 10.15
C ARG A 170 6.83 4.63 9.66
N TYR A 171 6.51 3.47 9.09
CA TYR A 171 7.50 2.55 8.50
C TYR A 171 8.16 3.14 7.23
N VAL A 172 7.43 3.89 6.41
CA VAL A 172 7.99 4.60 5.25
C VAL A 172 8.90 5.74 5.70
N GLU A 173 8.52 6.48 6.75
CA GLU A 173 9.34 7.53 7.37
C GLU A 173 10.62 6.94 7.98
N GLU A 174 10.51 5.86 8.75
CA GLU A 174 11.65 5.12 9.33
C GLU A 174 12.59 4.59 8.24
N LYS A 175 12.04 4.00 7.16
CA LYS A 175 12.82 3.55 5.99
C LYS A 175 13.54 4.68 5.27
N ALA A 176 12.87 5.82 5.08
CA ALA A 176 13.50 6.99 4.46
C ALA A 176 14.66 7.53 5.32
N MET A 177 14.49 7.55 6.65
CA MET A 177 15.54 7.92 7.59
C MET A 177 16.70 6.89 7.62
N GLU A 178 16.43 5.59 7.47
CA GLU A 178 17.49 4.58 7.32
C GLU A 178 18.30 4.76 6.02
N GLU A 179 17.64 5.11 4.91
CA GLU A 179 18.29 5.30 3.61
C GLU A 179 19.11 6.62 3.57
N GLU A 180 18.63 7.71 4.18
CA GLU A 180 19.40 8.97 4.32
C GLU A 180 20.69 8.84 5.15
N ILE A 181 20.83 7.79 5.97
CA ILE A 181 22.02 7.58 6.81
C ILE A 181 23.18 6.89 6.04
N SER A 182 22.94 6.43 4.81
CA SER A 182 23.93 5.63 4.04
C SER A 182 24.83 6.42 3.07
N GLU A 183 24.64 7.73 2.88
CA GLU A 183 25.54 8.54 2.04
C GLU A 183 26.68 9.19 2.86
N PRO A 184 27.96 9.00 2.47
CA PRO A 184 29.10 9.50 3.23
C PRO A 184 29.30 11.02 3.07
N ILE A 185 29.49 11.69 4.19
CA ILE A 185 29.54 13.15 4.31
C ILE A 185 30.81 13.75 3.66
N LEU A 186 30.66 14.32 2.46
CA LEU A 186 31.52 15.38 1.88
C LEU A 186 30.62 16.26 0.98
N SER A 187 30.39 17.55 1.24
CA SER A 187 30.95 18.45 2.25
C SER A 187 30.00 19.62 2.56
N ARG A 188 30.03 20.07 3.82
CA ARG A 188 29.66 21.42 4.31
C ARG A 188 30.15 22.54 3.36
N ASP A 189 29.56 23.73 3.29
CA ASP A 189 28.51 24.41 4.08
C ASP A 189 27.41 24.93 3.12
N TYR A 190 26.24 25.44 3.50
CA TYR A 190 25.69 25.97 4.76
C TYR A 190 24.21 25.50 4.86
N GLU A 191 23.34 25.80 5.84
CA GLU A 191 23.37 26.71 7.00
C GLU A 191 22.76 26.01 8.24
N ALA A 192 22.92 26.65 9.42
CA ALA A 192 21.84 26.76 10.41
C ALA A 192 21.35 28.22 10.31
N GLU A 193 20.06 28.55 10.39
CA GLU A 193 19.27 28.44 11.62
C GLU A 193 17.77 28.24 11.35
N LYS A 194 17.16 27.29 12.09
CA LYS A 194 15.70 27.19 12.21
C LYS A 194 15.30 27.48 13.67
N ARG A 195 14.70 28.66 13.87
CA ARG A 195 13.67 28.97 14.88
C ARG A 195 13.86 28.40 16.31
N VAL A 196 14.30 29.21 17.27
CA VAL A 196 13.68 29.23 18.62
C VAL A 196 13.78 30.62 19.27
N THR A 197 12.67 31.37 19.27
CA THR A 197 12.21 32.11 20.47
C THR A 197 10.76 32.54 20.31
N VAL A 198 9.85 31.79 20.94
CA VAL A 198 8.57 32.33 21.41
C VAL A 198 8.83 32.90 22.79
N LEU A 199 8.68 34.21 23.01
CA LEU A 199 8.11 34.81 24.24
C LEU A 199 8.21 36.35 24.28
N ALA A 200 7.16 36.93 24.88
CA ALA A 200 7.06 38.26 25.49
C ALA A 200 6.87 39.51 24.59
N THR A 201 6.03 40.41 25.14
CA THR A 201 5.71 41.79 24.73
C THR A 201 5.15 41.99 23.33
N GLY A 202 3.91 42.51 23.26
CA GLY A 202 3.29 42.92 22.01
C GLY A 202 3.42 44.42 21.79
N GLU A 203 3.69 44.82 20.55
CA GLU A 203 3.25 46.07 19.97
C GLU A 203 3.14 45.91 18.43
N ALA A 204 2.85 46.99 17.70
CA ALA A 204 2.22 46.94 16.39
C ALA A 204 3.07 46.44 15.20
N ILE A 205 2.36 45.88 14.22
CA ILE A 205 2.46 46.09 12.76
C ILE A 205 3.84 46.46 12.18
N ASP A 206 4.35 45.64 11.26
CA ASP A 206 4.83 46.12 9.94
C ASP A 206 4.80 44.98 8.90
N GLU A 207 4.47 45.32 7.64
CA GLU A 207 4.47 44.41 6.49
C GLU A 207 5.88 44.29 5.87
N PRO A 208 6.37 43.08 5.53
CA PRO A 208 7.60 42.94 4.74
C PRO A 208 7.32 42.93 3.23
N GLU A 209 7.54 44.10 2.63
CA GLU A 209 7.95 44.41 1.24
C GLU A 209 7.71 43.40 0.10
N LEU A 210 6.95 43.85 -0.91
CA LEU A 210 6.77 43.18 -2.20
C LEU A 210 8.02 43.30 -3.08
N LEU A 211 8.60 42.16 -3.48
CA LEU A 211 9.62 42.10 -4.52
C LEU A 211 9.03 42.50 -5.90
N ASN A 212 9.79 43.29 -6.66
CA ASN A 212 9.34 43.93 -7.91
C ASN A 212 9.16 42.92 -9.07
N HIS A 213 8.00 42.27 -9.12
CA HIS A 213 7.70 41.21 -10.09
C HIS A 213 7.66 41.65 -11.55
N SER A 214 7.27 42.90 -11.84
CA SER A 214 7.05 43.39 -13.22
C SER A 214 8.29 43.26 -14.13
N ASN A 215 9.49 43.37 -13.54
CA ASN A 215 10.76 43.32 -14.27
C ASN A 215 11.13 41.89 -14.73
N ILE A 216 10.62 40.87 -14.02
CA ILE A 216 10.83 39.45 -14.35
C ILE A 216 9.86 39.04 -15.46
N ASP A 217 8.61 39.49 -15.36
CA ASP A 217 7.56 39.18 -16.32
C ASP A 217 7.88 39.76 -17.72
N GLU A 218 8.42 40.99 -17.78
CA GLU A 218 8.87 41.62 -19.03
C GLU A 218 10.08 40.90 -19.66
N ALA A 219 11.09 40.53 -18.86
CA ALA A 219 12.27 39.80 -19.34
C ALA A 219 11.92 38.40 -19.90
N ILE A 220 10.95 37.72 -19.30
CA ILE A 220 10.43 36.44 -19.79
C ILE A 220 9.64 36.63 -21.11
N MET A 221 8.84 37.69 -21.23
CA MET A 221 8.07 37.99 -22.45
C MET A 221 8.96 38.34 -23.65
N ASP A 222 10.03 39.11 -23.46
CA ASP A 222 10.99 39.40 -24.53
C ASP A 222 11.77 38.16 -24.99
N TYR A 223 12.07 37.24 -24.07
CA TYR A 223 12.67 35.95 -24.41
C TYR A 223 11.74 35.10 -25.29
N ILE A 224 10.45 34.98 -24.92
CA ILE A 224 9.43 34.26 -25.68
C ILE A 224 9.25 34.87 -27.08
N ARG A 225 9.23 36.21 -27.17
CA ARG A 225 9.09 36.96 -28.43
C ARG A 225 10.26 36.71 -29.38
N ASN A 226 11.50 36.67 -28.87
CA ASN A 226 12.69 36.42 -29.68
C ASN A 226 12.81 34.98 -30.21
N ARG A 227 12.29 33.97 -29.51
CA ARG A 227 12.35 32.55 -29.93
C ARG A 227 11.08 32.00 -30.59
N LYS A 228 10.14 32.87 -31.00
CA LYS A 228 8.91 32.49 -31.73
C LYS A 228 8.09 31.36 -31.07
N GLY A 229 8.05 31.33 -29.74
CA GLY A 229 7.19 30.41 -28.98
C GLY A 229 7.81 29.08 -28.54
N GLU A 230 9.09 28.81 -28.82
CA GLU A 230 9.81 27.73 -28.11
C GLU A 230 10.30 28.24 -26.75
N PHE A 231 9.76 27.66 -25.67
CA PHE A 231 10.06 28.04 -24.29
C PHE A 231 10.48 26.82 -23.46
N SER A 232 11.65 26.91 -22.80
CA SER A 232 12.18 25.88 -21.91
C SER A 232 12.45 26.48 -20.53
N PHE A 233 11.76 25.97 -19.51
CA PHE A 233 11.87 26.45 -18.12
C PHE A 233 13.31 26.38 -17.58
N SER A 234 14.07 25.36 -17.97
CA SER A 234 15.46 25.17 -17.56
C SER A 234 16.41 26.17 -18.22
N GLU A 235 16.19 26.51 -19.49
CA GLU A 235 17.04 27.47 -20.22
C GLU A 235 16.84 28.89 -19.70
N VAL A 236 15.60 29.28 -19.40
CA VAL A 236 15.31 30.62 -18.87
C VAL A 236 15.80 30.79 -17.43
N SER A 237 15.67 29.75 -16.60
CA SER A 237 16.23 29.75 -15.25
C SER A 237 17.76 29.90 -15.25
N THR A 238 18.47 29.21 -16.16
CA THR A 238 19.93 29.32 -16.28
C THR A 238 20.40 30.61 -16.95
N LEU A 239 19.67 31.14 -17.94
CA LEU A 239 20.09 32.34 -18.68
C LEU A 239 19.79 33.65 -17.94
N LEU A 240 18.66 33.74 -17.24
CA LEU A 240 18.30 34.93 -16.45
C LEU A 240 18.76 34.84 -14.99
N ASN A 241 19.31 33.69 -14.56
CA ASN A 241 19.69 33.41 -13.18
C ASN A 241 18.54 33.59 -12.17
N ILE A 242 17.34 33.14 -12.56
CA ILE A 242 16.09 33.23 -11.78
C ILE A 242 15.71 31.82 -11.31
N PRO A 243 15.34 31.61 -10.03
CA PRO A 243 14.93 30.30 -9.55
C PRO A 243 13.70 29.78 -10.31
N MET A 244 13.71 28.48 -10.64
CA MET A 244 12.71 27.87 -11.52
C MET A 244 11.26 28.05 -11.04
N ASP A 245 11.04 28.13 -9.72
CA ASP A 245 9.70 28.32 -9.14
C ASP A 245 9.19 29.76 -9.21
N GLU A 246 10.05 30.73 -9.46
CA GLU A 246 9.67 32.11 -9.75
C GLU A 246 9.32 32.26 -11.24
N VAL A 247 10.14 31.69 -12.14
CA VAL A 247 9.84 31.59 -13.58
C VAL A 247 8.47 30.94 -13.83
N LYS A 248 8.15 29.83 -13.14
CA LYS A 248 6.82 29.19 -13.20
C LYS A 248 5.69 30.12 -12.72
N ARG A 249 5.91 30.85 -11.62
CA ARG A 249 4.90 31.78 -11.05
C ARG A 249 4.64 32.97 -11.97
N SER A 250 5.68 33.55 -12.57
CA SER A 250 5.59 34.60 -13.57
C SER A 250 4.79 34.19 -14.81
N ILE A 251 5.08 33.02 -15.38
CA ILE A 251 4.34 32.50 -16.55
C ILE A 251 2.87 32.24 -16.22
N LEU A 252 2.58 31.71 -15.02
CA LEU A 252 1.19 31.54 -14.58
C LEU A 252 0.45 32.87 -14.43
N ARG A 253 1.12 33.95 -13.99
CA ARG A 253 0.52 35.31 -13.97
C ARG A 253 0.22 35.81 -15.37
N LEU A 254 1.22 35.81 -16.27
CA LEU A 254 1.08 36.24 -17.67
C LEU A 254 -0.07 35.51 -18.38
N LEU A 255 -0.19 34.18 -18.22
CA LEU A 255 -1.29 33.38 -18.76
C LEU A 255 -2.68 33.71 -18.16
N THR A 256 -2.74 34.30 -16.97
CA THR A 256 -4.00 34.76 -16.35
C THR A 256 -4.36 36.21 -16.69
N GLU A 257 -3.39 37.04 -17.08
CA GLU A 257 -3.60 38.43 -17.49
C GLU A 257 -4.01 38.53 -18.97
N ASP A 258 -3.38 37.75 -19.86
CA ASP A 258 -3.80 37.63 -21.29
C ASP A 258 -5.24 37.10 -21.45
N ARG A 259 -5.86 36.57 -20.39
CA ARG A 259 -7.26 36.12 -20.36
C ARG A 259 -8.28 37.20 -19.98
N LYS A 260 -7.84 38.44 -19.73
CA LYS A 260 -8.70 39.56 -19.32
C LYS A 260 -8.74 40.73 -20.32
N ALA A 261 -8.11 40.58 -21.48
CA ALA A 261 -8.19 41.50 -22.62
C ALA A 261 -9.22 41.02 -23.66
#